data_AF-A0A8K0CUM6-F1
#
_entry.id   AF-A0A8K0CUM6-F1
#
_cell.length_a   1.000
_cell.length_b   1.000
_cell.length_c   1.000
_cell.angle_alpha   90.00
_cell.angle_beta   90.00
_cell.angle_gamma   90.00
#
_symmetry.space_group_name_H-M   'P 1'
#
loop_
_entity.id
_entity.type
_entity.pdbx_description
1 polymer ?
#
loop_
_entity_poly.entity_id
_entity_poly.type
_entity_poly.pdbx_seq_one_letter_code
_entity_poly.pdbx_strand_id
1 'polypeptide(L)'
;WSDTAIEVTLVQALKSTGGLSHDRGVSDSLLTKWILTVPIVADVFQQLESFCGLLFTTSEQHSDARDGRILRDNQYVAKFEECFSSHGPFSLSDSIMSLSSGIVGHSAINCHR
;
A
#
# COMPACT_ATOMS: atom_id res chain seq x y z
N TRP A 1 5.73 6.27 -8.53
CA TRP A 1 5.93 7.19 -7.38
C TRP A 1 5.28 8.56 -7.61
N SER A 2 5.23 9.11 -8.83
CA SER A 2 4.56 10.40 -9.10
C SER A 2 3.02 10.32 -9.16
N ASP A 3 2.48 9.33 -9.87
CA ASP A 3 1.03 9.22 -10.13
C ASP A 3 0.22 8.95 -8.84
N THR A 4 0.66 7.98 -8.06
CA THR A 4 0.03 7.59 -6.79
C THR A 4 0.13 8.68 -5.72
N ALA A 5 1.22 9.45 -5.68
CA ALA A 5 1.37 10.53 -4.70
C ALA A 5 0.42 11.69 -5.00
N ILE A 6 0.25 12.04 -6.28
CA ILE A 6 -0.71 13.04 -6.74
C ILE A 6 -2.13 12.59 -6.42
N GLU A 7 -2.49 11.35 -6.76
CA GLU A 7 -3.82 10.78 -6.50
C GLU A 7 -4.13 10.74 -5.00
N VAL A 8 -3.19 10.30 -4.17
CA VAL A 8 -3.37 10.20 -2.71
C VAL A 8 -3.48 11.59 -2.07
N THR A 9 -2.67 12.57 -2.50
CA THR A 9 -2.76 13.95 -2.01
C THR A 9 -4.12 14.57 -2.36
N LEU A 10 -4.59 14.35 -3.59
CA LEU A 10 -5.91 14.78 -4.06
C LEU A 10 -7.04 14.11 -3.24
N VAL A 11 -7.00 12.80 -3.07
CA VAL A 11 -8.02 12.03 -2.31
C VAL A 11 -8.01 12.38 -0.82
N GLN A 12 -6.87 12.75 -0.25
CA GLN A 12 -6.78 13.19 1.15
C GLN A 12 -7.37 14.58 1.37
N ALA A 13 -7.16 15.52 0.45
CA ALA A 13 -7.85 16.81 0.46
C ALA A 13 -9.38 16.67 0.29
N LEU A 14 -9.86 15.59 -0.36
CA LEU A 14 -11.29 15.25 -0.42
C LEU A 14 -11.84 14.70 0.90
N LYS A 15 -11.01 14.17 1.80
CA LYS A 15 -11.43 13.49 3.04
C LYS A 15 -11.35 14.35 4.30
N SER A 16 -10.50 15.38 4.34
CA SER A 16 -10.39 16.26 5.51
C SER A 16 -11.60 17.20 5.64
N THR A 17 -12.43 16.94 6.66
CA THR A 17 -13.56 17.75 7.20
C THR A 17 -14.50 18.39 6.16
N GLY A 18 -15.59 17.67 5.85
CA GLY A 18 -16.66 18.11 4.93
C GLY A 18 -16.66 17.44 3.56
N GLY A 19 -15.93 16.33 3.43
CA GLY A 19 -15.57 15.71 2.15
C GLY A 19 -16.73 15.46 1.17
N LEU A 20 -16.38 15.50 -0.12
CA LEU A 20 -17.16 14.99 -1.25
C LEU A 20 -17.31 13.46 -1.15
N SER A 21 -17.93 12.99 -0.08
CA SER A 21 -18.26 11.59 0.09
C SER A 21 -19.46 11.34 -0.81
N HIS A 22 -19.25 10.50 -1.81
CA HIS A 22 -20.24 10.00 -2.75
C HIS A 22 -21.56 9.68 -2.03
N ASP A 23 -22.55 10.58 -2.03
CA ASP A 23 -23.96 10.19 -2.23
C ASP A 23 -25.04 11.29 -2.37
N ARG A 24 -24.75 12.60 -2.31
CA ARG A 24 -25.69 13.68 -2.73
C ARG A 24 -25.06 15.06 -2.55
N GLY A 25 -25.06 15.90 -3.59
CA GLY A 25 -24.80 17.34 -3.45
C GLY A 25 -23.49 17.90 -4.00
N VAL A 26 -22.71 17.13 -4.76
CA VAL A 26 -21.54 17.67 -5.47
C VAL A 26 -21.97 18.18 -6.83
N SER A 27 -21.94 19.50 -7.04
CA SER A 27 -22.13 20.08 -8.36
C SER A 27 -20.85 20.01 -9.19
N ASP A 28 -20.97 19.89 -10.52
CA ASP A 28 -19.84 19.93 -11.45
C ASP A 28 -19.00 21.21 -11.29
N SER A 29 -19.63 22.32 -10.89
CA SER A 29 -18.95 23.58 -10.59
C SER A 29 -18.04 23.50 -9.36
N LEU A 30 -18.46 22.77 -8.32
CA LEU A 30 -17.65 22.53 -7.12
C LEU A 30 -16.47 21.62 -7.45
N LEU A 31 -16.73 20.55 -8.22
CA LEU A 31 -15.71 19.62 -8.69
C LEU A 31 -14.66 20.34 -9.56
N THR A 32 -15.10 21.17 -10.51
CA THR A 32 -14.21 21.95 -11.39
C THR A 32 -13.37 22.94 -10.59
N LYS A 33 -13.98 23.71 -9.69
CA LYS A 33 -13.26 24.65 -8.83
C LYS A 33 -12.20 23.92 -8.00
N TRP A 34 -12.53 22.73 -7.50
CA TRP A 34 -11.63 21.92 -6.70
C TRP A 34 -10.45 21.39 -7.53
N ILE A 35 -10.70 20.75 -8.69
CA ILE A 35 -9.65 20.26 -9.60
C ILE A 35 -8.65 21.36 -9.96
N LEU A 36 -9.14 22.58 -10.20
CA LEU A 36 -8.28 23.72 -10.55
C LEU A 36 -7.53 24.32 -9.35
N THR A 37 -8.09 24.22 -8.14
CA THR A 37 -7.55 24.91 -6.95
C THR A 37 -6.61 24.02 -6.13
N VAL A 38 -6.82 22.70 -6.10
CA VAL A 38 -6.05 21.79 -5.21
C VAL A 38 -4.56 21.78 -5.51
N PRO A 39 -4.08 21.76 -6.76
CA PRO A 39 -2.64 21.80 -7.02
C PRO A 39 -1.97 23.07 -6.46
N ILE A 40 -2.67 24.21 -6.55
CA ILE A 40 -2.21 25.50 -6.02
C ILE A 40 -2.15 25.45 -4.49
N VAL A 41 -3.21 24.93 -3.87
CA VAL A 41 -3.30 24.84 -2.41
C VAL A 41 -2.30 23.84 -1.83
N ALA A 42 -2.05 22.72 -2.53
CA ALA A 42 -1.04 21.73 -2.13
C ALA A 42 0.37 22.33 -2.10
N ASP A 43 0.74 23.12 -3.12
CA ASP A 43 2.03 23.83 -3.13
C ASP A 43 2.15 24.81 -1.96
N VAL A 44 1.09 25.58 -1.68
CA VAL A 44 1.05 26.50 -0.52
C VAL A 44 1.23 25.74 0.80
N PHE A 45 0.56 24.60 0.98
CA PHE A 45 0.73 23.78 2.19
C PHE A 45 2.14 23.22 2.31
N GLN A 46 2.75 22.76 1.21
CA GLN A 46 4.13 22.28 1.21
C GLN A 46 5.12 23.39 1.60
N GLN A 47 4.91 24.62 1.12
CA GLN A 47 5.74 25.77 1.52
C GLN A 47 5.52 26.14 3.00
N LEU A 48 4.28 26.06 3.49
CA LEU A 48 3.96 26.31 4.91
C LEU A 48 4.56 25.24 5.83
N GLU A 49 4.53 23.97 5.42
CA GLU A 49 5.20 22.86 6.10
C GLU A 49 6.70 23.13 6.24
N SER A 50 7.35 23.48 5.13
CA SER A 50 8.76 23.85 5.08
C SER A 50 9.06 25.05 5.99
N PHE A 51 8.25 26.10 5.92
CA PHE A 51 8.41 27.31 6.73
C PHE A 51 8.26 27.04 8.23
N CYS A 52 7.25 26.27 8.62
CA CYS A 52 6.99 25.93 10.02
C CYS A 52 7.89 24.80 10.54
N GLY A 53 8.65 24.13 9.68
CA GLY A 53 9.39 22.91 10.02
C GLY A 53 8.48 21.76 10.44
N LEU A 54 7.24 21.76 9.97
CA LEU A 54 6.24 20.72 10.24
C LEU A 54 6.12 19.82 9.03
N LEU A 55 6.00 18.52 9.24
CA LEU A 55 5.64 17.57 8.18
C LEU A 55 4.25 17.05 8.49
N PHE A 56 3.24 17.42 7.70
CA PHE A 56 1.91 16.85 7.85
C PHE A 56 1.89 15.47 7.19
N THR A 57 2.47 14.47 7.85
CA THR A 57 2.31 13.08 7.42
C THR A 57 0.88 12.63 7.70
N THR A 58 0.06 12.59 6.66
CA THR A 58 -1.24 11.93 6.76
C THR A 58 -0.99 10.41 6.77
N SER A 59 -1.04 9.79 7.95
CA SER A 59 -0.86 8.33 8.15
C SER A 59 -1.82 7.43 7.34
N GLU A 60 -2.71 8.01 6.54
CA GLU A 60 -3.65 7.31 5.66
C GLU A 60 -3.09 6.96 4.28
N GLN A 61 -1.79 7.11 4.04
CA GLN A 61 -1.17 6.65 2.81
C GLN A 61 -1.03 5.11 2.87
N HIS A 62 -1.99 4.44 2.21
CA HIS A 62 -2.18 2.98 2.09
C HIS A 62 -2.66 2.27 3.36
N SER A 63 -3.92 1.79 3.33
CA SER A 63 -4.50 1.01 4.44
C SER A 63 -3.72 -0.25 4.77
N ASP A 64 -3.00 -0.80 3.79
CA ASP A 64 -2.16 -2.00 3.89
C ASP A 64 -0.78 -1.71 4.49
N ALA A 65 -0.26 -0.49 4.35
CA ALA A 65 1.06 -0.10 4.87
C ALA A 65 0.99 0.55 6.26
N ARG A 66 -0.16 0.48 6.94
CA ARG A 66 -0.30 0.98 8.31
C ARG A 66 0.60 0.18 9.25
N ASP A 67 1.28 0.86 10.17
CA ASP A 67 2.20 0.23 11.14
C ASP A 67 1.59 -0.98 11.87
N GLY A 68 0.32 -0.88 12.25
CA GLY A 68 -0.40 -1.98 12.89
C GLY A 68 -0.59 -3.22 12.00
N ARG A 69 -0.73 -3.03 10.68
CA ARG A 69 -0.79 -4.16 9.73
C ARG A 69 0.58 -4.74 9.49
N ILE A 70 1.61 -3.91 9.30
CA ILE A 70 3.00 -4.36 9.18
C ILE A 70 3.42 -5.20 10.40
N LEU A 71 3.15 -4.70 11.61
CA LEU A 71 3.46 -5.40 12.85
C LEU A 71 2.75 -6.76 12.93
N ARG A 72 1.46 -6.79 12.59
CA ARG A 72 0.66 -8.02 12.62
C ARG A 72 1.11 -9.03 11.56
N ASP A 73 1.44 -8.57 10.36
CA ASP A 73 1.93 -9.44 9.29
C ASP A 73 3.27 -10.07 9.66
N ASN A 74 4.17 -9.31 10.30
CA ASN A 74 5.41 -9.86 10.88
C ASN A 74 5.13 -10.94 11.94
N GLN A 75 4.12 -10.73 12.80
CA GLN A 75 3.71 -11.75 13.77
C GLN A 75 3.16 -13.01 13.11
N TYR A 76 2.44 -12.88 11.98
CA TYR A 76 1.94 -14.02 11.22
C TYR A 76 3.08 -14.78 10.54
N VAL A 77 4.07 -14.08 9.96
CA VAL A 77 5.26 -14.72 9.39
C VAL A 77 5.96 -15.58 10.44
N ALA A 78 6.20 -15.05 11.64
CA ALA A 78 6.81 -15.81 12.73
C ALA A 78 6.02 -17.08 13.11
N LYS A 79 4.68 -16.98 13.16
CA LYS A 79 3.81 -18.15 13.41
C LYS A 79 3.86 -19.17 12.28
N PHE A 80 3.95 -18.71 11.03
CA PHE A 80 4.12 -19.61 9.89
C PHE A 80 5.43 -20.36 9.98
N GLU A 81 6.54 -19.67 10.28
CA GLU A 81 7.86 -20.30 10.46
C GLU A 81 7.85 -21.36 11.57
N GLU A 82 7.24 -21.06 12.72
CA GLU A 82 7.07 -22.00 13.82
C GLU A 82 6.25 -23.23 13.40
N CYS A 83 5.14 -23.01 12.67
CA CYS A 83 4.29 -24.06 12.15
C CYS A 83 5.04 -24.95 11.14
N PHE A 84 5.75 -24.37 10.17
CA PHE A 84 6.54 -25.12 9.20
C PHE A 84 7.69 -25.92 9.85
N SER A 85 8.30 -25.36 10.91
CA SER A 85 9.39 -26.05 11.63
C SER A 85 8.89 -27.26 12.40
N SER A 86 7.69 -27.18 12.97
CA SER A 86 7.10 -28.24 13.79
C SER A 86 6.28 -29.25 12.99
N HIS A 87 5.64 -28.81 11.89
CA HIS A 87 4.69 -29.57 11.08
C HIS A 87 5.03 -29.42 9.59
N GLY A 88 6.30 -29.64 9.24
CA GLY A 88 6.77 -29.54 7.86
C GLY A 88 5.88 -30.34 6.90
N PRO A 89 5.17 -29.70 5.96
CA PRO A 89 4.22 -30.39 5.08
C PRO A 89 4.91 -31.10 3.91
N PHE A 90 6.21 -30.88 3.73
CA PHE A 90 7.00 -31.42 2.65
C PHE A 90 8.02 -32.42 3.17
N SER A 91 8.12 -33.57 2.49
CA SER A 91 9.23 -34.49 2.69
C SER A 91 10.53 -33.85 2.22
N LEU A 92 11.58 -33.96 3.03
CA LEU A 92 12.94 -33.57 2.63
C LEU A 92 13.33 -34.39 1.38
N SER A 93 13.59 -33.69 0.28
CA SER A 93 14.08 -34.27 -0.98
C SER A 93 15.17 -33.36 -1.54
N ASP A 94 16.22 -33.98 -2.09
CA ASP A 94 17.30 -33.27 -2.78
C ASP A 94 16.88 -32.76 -4.16
N SER A 95 15.66 -33.10 -4.59
CA SER A 95 15.10 -32.72 -5.89
C SER A 95 14.13 -31.54 -5.76
N ILE A 96 14.26 -30.54 -6.62
CA ILE A 96 13.27 -29.45 -6.73
C ILE A 96 11.95 -30.03 -7.26
N MET A 97 10.82 -29.74 -6.62
CA MET A 97 9.49 -30.19 -7.05
C MET A 97 8.53 -29.01 -7.15
N SER A 98 7.73 -28.97 -8.21
CA SER A 98 6.60 -28.04 -8.33
C SER A 98 5.50 -28.42 -7.34
N LEU A 99 5.12 -27.49 -6.47
CA LEU A 99 4.02 -27.71 -5.51
C LEU A 99 2.64 -27.79 -6.19
N SER A 100 2.48 -27.18 -7.36
CA SER A 100 1.19 -27.15 -8.07
C SER A 100 0.97 -28.38 -8.95
N SER A 101 2.05 -28.95 -9.51
CA SER A 101 1.96 -30.06 -10.47
C SER A 101 2.63 -31.35 -10.00
N GLY A 102 3.38 -31.32 -8.90
CA GLY A 102 4.16 -32.48 -8.40
C GLY A 102 5.34 -32.87 -9.30
N ILE A 103 5.61 -32.11 -10.38
CA ILE A 103 6.70 -32.41 -11.31
C ILE A 103 8.03 -32.17 -10.60
N VAL A 104 8.86 -33.22 -10.58
CA VAL A 104 10.22 -33.17 -10.06
C VAL A 104 11.17 -32.70 -11.15
N GLY A 105 11.95 -31.66 -10.83
CA GLY A 105 12.93 -31.10 -11.72
C GLY A 105 14.18 -31.96 -11.85
N HIS A 106 14.65 -32.09 -13.08
CA HIS A 106 15.93 -32.73 -13.37
C HIS A 106 17.10 -31.75 -13.11
N SER A 107 18.34 -32.23 -13.15
CA SER A 107 19.55 -31.41 -12.90
C SER A 107 19.73 -30.22 -13.86
N ALA A 108 19.04 -30.22 -15.00
CA ALA A 108 19.06 -29.14 -15.98
C ALA A 108 17.91 -28.11 -15.80
N ILE A 109 17.05 -28.25 -14.78
CA ILE A 109 15.93 -27.33 -14.59
C ILE A 109 16.40 -25.99 -14.05
N ASN A 110 15.92 -24.92 -14.67
CA ASN A 110 16.19 -23.56 -14.24
C ASN A 110 14.97 -23.03 -13.49
N CYS A 111 15.12 -22.78 -12.18
CA CYS A 111 14.07 -22.26 -11.30
C CYS A 111 13.90 -20.72 -11.35
N HIS A 112 14.69 -20.02 -12.18
CA HIS A 112 14.72 -18.56 -12.28
C HIS A 112 14.07 -18.00 -13.56
N ARG A 113 13.36 -18.82 -14.34
CA ARG A 113 12.77 -18.39 -15.62
C ARG A 113 11.26 -18.51 -15.66
#